data_AF-A0A1B9VJV7-F1
#
_entry.id   AF-A0A1B9VJV7-F1
#
_cell.length_a   1.000
_cell.length_b   1.000
_cell.length_c   1.000
_cell.angle_alpha   90.00
_cell.angle_beta   90.00
_cell.angle_gamma   90.00
#
_symmetry.space_group_name_H-M   'P 1'
#
loop_
_entity.id
_entity.type
_entity.pdbx_description
1 polymer ?
#
loop_
_entity_poly.entity_id
_entity_poly.type
_entity_poly.pdbx_seq_one_letter_code
_entity_poly.pdbx_strand_id
1 'polypeptide(L)'
;MSDRPFLSWIEQFQQFASDFEIYLAEFPEDGWHLRYLDDYRRLFDAIKAGENFHPQREPYQSFHASVMLMLDGRKKLTPLQRRLKKGLLVRWQRLHNSAGIRGREGLDKGGPSFWSGCKACAGVTHTK
;
A
#
# COMPACT_ATOMS: atom_id res chain seq x y z
N MET A 1 22.04 -3.06 -18.62
CA MET A 1 20.78 -3.43 -17.93
C MET A 1 20.85 -2.80 -16.56
N SER A 2 20.05 -1.76 -16.28
CA SER A 2 20.07 -1.14 -14.96
C SER A 2 19.32 -2.05 -13.99
N ASP A 3 20.06 -2.73 -13.11
CA ASP A 3 19.53 -3.36 -11.90
C ASP A 3 18.90 -2.27 -11.02
N ARG A 4 17.64 -1.95 -11.27
CA ARG A 4 16.88 -1.15 -10.31
C ARG A 4 16.65 -2.05 -9.10
N PRO A 5 17.07 -1.63 -7.90
CA PRO A 5 16.81 -2.44 -6.71
C PRO A 5 15.31 -2.67 -6.57
N PHE A 6 14.93 -3.92 -6.28
CA PHE A 6 13.56 -4.25 -5.93
C PHE A 6 13.21 -3.49 -4.66
N LEU A 7 12.31 -2.50 -4.76
CA LEU A 7 11.83 -1.76 -3.60
C LEU A 7 11.04 -2.70 -2.67
N SER A 8 11.31 -2.61 -1.38
CA SER A 8 10.50 -3.22 -0.33
C SER A 8 9.06 -2.69 -0.36
N TRP A 9 8.13 -3.41 0.27
CA TRP A 9 6.73 -2.97 0.33
C TRP A 9 6.59 -1.57 0.93
N ILE A 10 7.36 -1.26 1.98
CA ILE A 10 7.30 0.03 2.66
C ILE A 10 7.81 1.17 1.78
N GLU A 11 8.89 0.95 1.02
CA GLU A 11 9.40 1.94 0.06
C GLU A 11 8.40 2.17 -1.08
N GLN A 12 7.77 1.10 -1.59
CA GLN A 12 6.71 1.23 -2.59
C GLN A 12 5.49 1.98 -2.04
N PHE A 13 5.13 1.72 -0.78
CA PHE A 13 4.04 2.41 -0.09
C PHE A 13 4.33 3.90 0.10
N GLN A 14 5.54 4.25 0.53
CA GLN A 14 5.97 5.64 0.66
C GLN A 14 5.97 6.38 -0.68
N GLN A 15 6.47 5.74 -1.75
CA GLN A 15 6.42 6.33 -3.09
C GLN A 15 4.98 6.54 -3.56
N PHE A 16 4.10 5.57 -3.31
CA PHE A 16 2.68 5.71 -3.59
C PHE A 16 2.07 6.88 -2.81
N ALA A 17 2.32 6.97 -1.50
CA ALA A 17 1.81 8.01 -0.63
C ALA A 17 2.22 9.41 -1.10
N SER A 18 3.50 9.61 -1.42
CA SER A 18 4.00 10.89 -1.94
C SER A 18 3.27 11.32 -3.22
N ASP A 19 3.11 10.41 -4.17
CA ASP A 19 2.41 10.73 -5.43
C ASP A 19 0.90 10.90 -5.22
N PHE A 20 0.34 10.22 -4.20
CA PHE A 20 -1.06 10.29 -3.87
C PHE A 20 -1.40 11.62 -3.19
N GLU A 21 -0.55 12.14 -2.31
CA GLU A 21 -0.72 13.49 -1.73
C GLU A 21 -0.77 14.59 -2.79
N ILE A 22 0.05 14.50 -3.84
CA ILE A 22 -0.01 15.42 -5.00
C ILE A 22 -1.37 15.33 -5.70
N TYR A 23 -1.93 14.12 -5.82
CA TYR A 23 -3.27 13.91 -6.37
C TYR A 23 -4.39 14.44 -5.47
N LEU A 24 -4.21 14.35 -4.15
CA LEU A 24 -5.16 14.81 -3.14
C LEU A 24 -5.21 16.34 -3.04
N ALA A 25 -4.09 17.03 -3.27
CA ALA A 25 -4.01 18.50 -3.23
C ALA A 25 -4.95 19.22 -4.22
N GLU A 26 -5.43 18.51 -5.24
CA GLU A 26 -6.35 19.03 -6.26
C GLU A 26 -7.83 18.87 -5.88
N PHE A 27 -8.15 18.23 -4.76
CA PHE A 27 -9.53 18.18 -4.26
C PHE A 27 -9.93 19.54 -3.67
N PRO A 28 -11.21 19.94 -3.81
CA PRO A 28 -11.72 21.15 -3.16
C PRO A 28 -11.63 21.03 -1.63
N GLU A 29 -11.58 22.15 -0.91
CA GLU A 29 -11.51 22.14 0.56
C GLU A 29 -12.71 21.43 1.21
N ASP A 30 -13.89 21.50 0.58
CA ASP A 30 -15.10 20.86 1.07
C ASP A 30 -15.68 19.85 0.08
N GLY A 31 -16.24 18.76 0.62
CA GLY A 31 -17.08 17.86 -0.15
C GLY A 31 -17.10 16.41 0.34
N TRP A 32 -17.63 15.54 -0.51
CA TRP A 32 -17.82 14.10 -0.23
C TRP A 32 -16.53 13.35 0.14
N HIS A 33 -15.37 13.87 -0.26
CA HIS A 33 -14.08 13.22 -0.09
C HIS A 33 -13.49 13.43 1.32
N LEU A 34 -13.96 14.43 2.07
CA LEU A 34 -13.43 14.80 3.38
C LEU A 34 -13.36 13.62 4.36
N ARG A 35 -14.46 12.86 4.49
CA ARG A 35 -14.49 11.68 5.35
C ARG A 35 -13.42 10.66 4.97
N TYR A 36 -13.23 10.41 3.68
CA TYR A 36 -12.24 9.43 3.19
C TYR A 36 -10.81 9.95 3.31
N LEU A 37 -10.62 11.27 3.18
CA LEU A 37 -9.34 11.92 3.42
C LEU A 37 -8.95 11.82 4.90
N ASP A 38 -9.90 12.05 5.81
CA ASP A 38 -9.70 11.90 7.25
C ASP A 38 -9.39 10.45 7.63
N ASP A 39 -10.16 9.49 7.12
CA ASP A 39 -9.90 8.07 7.35
C ASP A 39 -8.53 7.64 6.80
N TYR A 40 -8.15 8.11 5.61
CA TYR A 40 -6.83 7.89 5.04
C TYR A 40 -5.72 8.43 5.96
N ARG A 41 -5.81 9.69 6.40
CA ARG A 41 -4.80 10.34 7.26
C ARG A 41 -4.71 9.67 8.63
N ARG A 42 -5.85 9.41 9.26
CA ARG A 42 -5.94 8.79 10.60
C ARG A 42 -5.33 7.39 10.62
N LEU A 43 -5.50 6.62 9.54
CA LEU A 43 -5.04 5.24 9.46
C LEU A 43 -3.65 5.10 8.84
N PHE A 44 -3.08 6.18 8.29
CA PHE A 44 -1.83 6.16 7.53
C PHE A 44 -0.67 5.49 8.28
N ASP A 45 -0.41 5.93 9.52
CA ASP A 45 0.71 5.42 10.31
C ASP A 45 0.52 3.95 10.71
N ALA A 46 -0.71 3.52 10.99
CA ALA A 46 -1.02 2.11 11.29
C ALA A 46 -0.73 1.21 10.08
N ILE A 47 -1.12 1.65 8.87
CA ILE A 47 -0.83 0.91 7.63
C ILE A 47 0.66 0.92 7.31
N LYS A 48 1.34 2.06 7.55
CA LYS A 48 2.78 2.20 7.38
C LYS A 48 3.57 1.28 8.33
N ALA A 49 3.11 1.14 9.58
CA ALA A 49 3.67 0.22 10.57
C ALA A 49 3.38 -1.25 10.27
N GLY A 50 2.40 -1.50 9.40
CA GLY A 50 2.00 -2.84 8.99
C GLY A 50 1.03 -3.54 9.93
N GLU A 51 0.27 -2.78 10.70
CA GLU A 51 -0.75 -3.31 11.59
C GLU A 51 -1.86 -4.01 10.80
N ASN A 52 -2.05 -5.30 11.04
CA ASN A 52 -3.16 -6.11 10.50
C ASN A 52 -3.40 -5.89 8.99
N PHE A 53 -2.43 -6.27 8.14
CA PHE A 53 -2.54 -6.26 6.66
C PHE A 53 -3.63 -7.17 6.07
N HIS A 54 -4.58 -7.64 6.87
CA HIS A 54 -5.65 -8.49 6.40
C HIS A 54 -6.66 -7.66 5.58
N PRO A 55 -6.87 -7.95 4.28
CA PRO A 55 -7.70 -7.13 3.39
C PRO A 55 -9.15 -6.90 3.85
N GLN A 56 -9.65 -7.76 4.73
CA GLN A 56 -11.02 -7.74 5.25
C GLN A 56 -11.12 -7.32 6.72
N ARG A 57 -10.03 -6.81 7.32
CA ARG A 57 -10.04 -6.36 8.71
C ARG A 57 -9.63 -4.90 8.80
N GLU A 58 -10.15 -4.24 9.83
CA GLU A 58 -9.65 -2.95 10.26
C GLU A 58 -8.22 -3.10 10.83
N PRO A 59 -7.33 -2.10 10.63
CA PRO A 59 -7.58 -0.82 9.96
C PRO A 59 -7.45 -0.85 8.41
N TYR A 60 -6.97 -1.96 7.85
CA TYR A 60 -6.56 -2.02 6.44
C TYR A 60 -7.73 -1.91 5.45
N GLN A 61 -8.88 -2.51 5.78
CA GLN A 61 -10.08 -2.44 4.95
C GLN A 61 -10.56 -0.99 4.75
N SER A 62 -10.69 -0.21 5.83
CA SER A 62 -11.10 1.20 5.75
C SER A 62 -10.08 2.07 5.02
N PHE A 63 -8.78 1.83 5.23
CA PHE A 63 -7.75 2.55 4.48
C PHE A 63 -7.83 2.26 2.97
N HIS A 64 -8.00 0.99 2.59
CA HIS A 64 -8.15 0.59 1.20
C HIS A 64 -9.40 1.20 0.55
N ALA A 65 -10.53 1.16 1.24
CA ALA A 65 -11.77 1.77 0.76
C ALA A 65 -11.59 3.28 0.51
N SER A 66 -10.94 3.97 1.44
CA SER A 66 -10.67 5.41 1.35
C SER A 66 -9.83 5.75 0.11
N VAL A 67 -8.73 5.03 -0.12
CA VAL A 67 -7.90 5.20 -1.32
C VAL A 67 -8.70 4.94 -2.61
N MET A 68 -9.48 3.86 -2.66
CA MET A 68 -10.24 3.50 -3.86
C MET A 68 -11.35 4.51 -4.19
N LEU A 69 -12.03 5.03 -3.17
CA LEU A 69 -13.09 6.02 -3.35
C LEU A 69 -12.52 7.37 -3.81
N MET A 70 -11.35 7.76 -3.29
CA MET A 70 -10.65 8.96 -3.77
C MET A 70 -10.15 8.79 -5.22
N LEU A 71 -9.78 7.58 -5.64
CA LEU A 71 -9.38 7.28 -7.03
C LEU A 71 -10.56 6.99 -7.98
N ASP A 72 -11.82 7.13 -7.54
CA ASP A 72 -12.99 6.81 -8.37
C ASP A 72 -13.05 7.70 -9.64
N GLY A 73 -13.20 7.04 -10.79
CA GLY A 73 -13.22 7.70 -12.11
C GLY A 73 -14.51 8.35 -12.50
N ARG A 74 -15.57 8.09 -11.73
CA ARG A 74 -16.88 8.71 -11.96
C ARG A 74 -16.92 10.15 -11.44
N LYS A 75 -15.86 10.62 -10.80
CA LYS A 75 -15.74 11.96 -10.22
C LYS A 75 -15.25 12.97 -11.26
N LYS A 76 -15.63 14.24 -11.07
CA LYS A 76 -15.09 15.36 -11.87
C LYS A 76 -13.65 15.62 -11.45
N LEU A 77 -12.71 14.98 -12.15
CA LEU A 77 -11.27 15.12 -11.92
C LEU A 77 -10.66 16.24 -12.76
N THR A 78 -9.66 16.94 -12.20
CA THR A 78 -8.81 17.89 -12.94
C THR A 78 -7.96 17.15 -14.00
N PRO A 79 -7.41 17.85 -15.02
CA PRO A 79 -6.53 17.21 -16.00
C PRO A 79 -5.32 16.50 -15.38
N LEU A 80 -4.71 17.12 -14.35
CA LEU A 80 -3.60 16.53 -13.61
C LEU A 80 -4.03 15.25 -12.87
N GLN A 81 -5.15 15.30 -12.17
CA GLN A 81 -5.71 14.14 -11.49
C GLN A 81 -5.99 12.99 -12.46
N ARG A 82 -6.57 13.25 -13.65
CA ARG A 82 -6.80 12.21 -14.67
C ARG A 82 -5.50 11.55 -15.14
N ARG A 83 -4.44 12.34 -15.32
CA ARG A 83 -3.12 11.85 -15.72
C ARG A 83 -2.51 10.93 -14.65
N LEU A 84 -2.58 11.33 -13.38
CA LEU A 84 -1.97 10.60 -12.27
C LEU A 84 -2.77 9.35 -11.86
N LYS A 85 -4.11 9.44 -11.92
CA LYS A 85 -5.02 8.42 -11.40
C LYS A 85 -4.71 7.00 -11.90
N LYS A 86 -4.51 6.81 -13.20
CA LYS A 86 -4.27 5.46 -13.76
C LYS A 86 -3.01 4.81 -13.16
N GLY A 87 -1.94 5.59 -13.02
CA GLY A 87 -0.69 5.12 -12.42
C GLY A 87 -0.84 4.84 -10.92
N LEU A 88 -1.55 5.72 -10.20
CA LEU A 88 -1.85 5.55 -8.78
C LEU A 88 -2.68 4.30 -8.51
N LEU A 89 -3.75 4.09 -9.29
CA LEU A 89 -4.62 2.92 -9.16
C LEU A 89 -3.86 1.61 -9.37
N VAL A 90 -3.03 1.53 -10.41
CA VAL A 90 -2.22 0.32 -10.68
C VAL A 90 -1.22 0.06 -9.56
N ARG A 91 -0.54 1.10 -9.05
CA ARG A 91 0.41 0.96 -7.94
C ARG A 91 -0.27 0.53 -6.65
N TRP A 92 -1.42 1.13 -6.34
CA TRP A 92 -2.22 0.75 -5.18
C TRP A 92 -2.69 -0.71 -5.26
N GLN A 93 -3.19 -1.16 -6.42
CA GLN A 93 -3.62 -2.55 -6.57
C GLN A 93 -2.47 -3.55 -6.35
N ARG A 94 -1.25 -3.21 -6.80
CA ARG A 94 -0.05 -4.03 -6.56
C ARG A 94 0.32 -4.09 -5.09
N LEU A 95 0.34 -2.94 -4.41
CA LEU A 95 0.54 -2.86 -2.95
C LEU A 95 -0.53 -3.65 -2.19
N HIS A 96 -1.78 -3.55 -2.64
CA HIS A 96 -2.90 -4.23 -2.01
C HIS A 96 -2.82 -5.75 -2.14
N ASN A 97 -2.53 -6.24 -3.35
CA ASN A 97 -2.38 -7.67 -3.60
C ASN A 97 -1.21 -8.26 -2.80
N SER A 98 -0.10 -7.53 -2.66
CA SER A 98 1.06 -7.98 -1.88
C SER A 98 0.81 -7.96 -0.37
N ALA A 99 0.06 -6.98 0.16
CA ALA A 99 -0.37 -6.98 1.56
C ALA A 99 -1.28 -8.18 1.86
N GLY A 100 -2.21 -8.52 0.96
CA GLY A 100 -3.09 -9.69 1.10
C GLY A 100 -2.37 -11.04 0.99
N ILE A 101 -1.16 -11.08 0.41
CA ILE A 101 -0.29 -12.27 0.45
C ILE A 101 0.40 -12.35 1.82
N ARG A 102 0.99 -11.26 2.31
CA ARG A 102 1.59 -11.19 3.65
C ARG A 102 0.62 -11.56 4.78
N GLY A 103 -0.62 -11.04 4.72
CA GLY A 103 -1.67 -11.36 5.69
C GLY A 103 -2.18 -12.81 5.61
N ARG A 104 -2.02 -13.48 4.46
CA ARG A 104 -2.37 -14.91 4.29
C ARG A 104 -1.24 -15.85 4.70
N GLU A 105 0.02 -15.45 4.50
CA GLU A 105 1.18 -16.27 4.85
C GLU A 105 1.45 -16.32 6.37
N GLY A 106 0.81 -15.47 7.21
CA GLY A 106 0.97 -15.55 8.67
C GLY A 106 2.43 -15.47 9.13
N LEU A 107 3.27 -14.74 8.38
CA LEU A 107 4.72 -14.66 8.61
C LEU A 107 5.13 -13.83 9.82
N ASP A 108 4.17 -13.41 10.65
CA ASP A 108 4.44 -12.96 12.02
C ASP A 108 4.97 -14.11 12.91
N LYS A 109 4.99 -15.36 12.41
CA LYS A 109 5.65 -16.52 13.04
C LYS A 109 6.69 -17.22 12.15
N GLY A 110 7.51 -16.44 11.44
CA GLY A 110 8.82 -16.93 10.96
C GLY A 110 8.81 -18.06 9.92
N GLY A 111 7.81 -18.12 9.04
CA GLY A 111 7.89 -18.92 7.82
C GLY A 111 8.73 -18.23 6.74
N PRO A 112 9.35 -18.96 5.79
CA PRO A 112 10.07 -18.33 4.70
C PRO A 112 9.07 -17.67 3.75
N SER A 113 9.17 -16.34 3.58
CA SER A 113 8.42 -15.66 2.53
C SER A 113 8.95 -16.11 1.17
N PHE A 114 8.05 -16.50 0.27
CA PHE A 114 8.39 -16.90 -1.11
C PHE A 114 9.05 -15.77 -1.93
N TRP A 115 9.17 -14.57 -1.36
CA TRP A 115 9.68 -13.36 -2.00
C TRP A 115 10.84 -12.71 -1.25
N SER A 116 11.40 -13.37 -0.24
CA SER A 116 12.71 -13.04 0.31
C SER A 116 13.76 -13.59 -0.66
N GLY A 117 14.06 -12.83 -1.71
CA GLY A 117 15.24 -13.04 -2.56
C GLY A 117 16.54 -12.77 -1.81
N CYS A 118 16.80 -13.47 -0.71
CA CYS A 118 18.08 -13.48 0.00
C CYS A 118 18.40 -14.91 0.44
N LYS A 119 19.59 -15.35 0.02
CA LYS A 119 20.15 -16.69 0.11
C LYS A 119 19.83 -17.41 1.43
N ALA A 120 19.32 -18.63 1.31
CA ALA A 120 19.41 -19.62 2.38
C ALA A 120 20.89 -19.99 2.58
N CYS A 121 21.59 -19.27 3.46
CA CYS A 121 22.79 -19.81 4.09
C CYS A 121 22.31 -20.66 5.27
N ALA A 122 21.99 -21.93 4.99
CA ALA A 122 21.70 -22.92 5.99
C ALA A 122 22.96 -23.21 6.81
N GLY A 123 23.11 -22.49 7.93
CA GLY A 123 24.00 -22.89 9.01
C GLY A 123 23.33 -23.99 9.82
N VAL A 124 23.53 -25.26 9.43
CA VAL A 124 23.19 -26.38 10.29
C VAL A 124 24.38 -26.61 11.23
N THR A 125 24.25 -26.12 12.46
CA THR A 125 25.03 -26.64 13.60
C THR A 125 24.31 -27.87 14.12
N HIS A 126 24.85 -29.06 13.83
CA HIS A 126 24.47 -30.26 14.57
C HIS A 126 25.39 -30.36 15.79
N THR A 127 24.82 -30.12 16.97
CA THR A 127 25.41 -30.52 18.25
C THR A 127 24.47 -31.52 18.91
N LYS A 128 24.87 -32.79 18.86
CA LYS A 128 24.98 -33.73 19.99
C LYS A 128 25.31 -35.12 19.46
#